data_AF-A0A0C9ULL1-F1
#
_entry.id   AF-A0A0C9ULL1-F1
#
_cell.length_a   1.000
_cell.length_b   1.000
_cell.length_c   1.000
_cell.angle_alpha   90.00
_cell.angle_beta   90.00
_cell.angle_gamma   90.00
#
_symmetry.space_group_name_H-M   'P 1'
#
loop_
_entity.id
_entity.type
_entity.pdbx_description
1 polymer ?
#
loop_
_entity_poly.entity_id
_entity_poly.type
_entity_poly.pdbx_seq_one_letter_code
_entity_poly.pdbx_strand_id
1 'polypeptide(L)' 'MRPIHGKEHTFSEECVDNILRAITIGESLTPSQRKRTKNLIREFADTFALTLSEVKPNRHTEHRINVPQDARLP' A
#
# COMPACT_ATOMS: atom_id res chain seq x y z
N MET A 1 0.76 -21.94 3.99
CA MET A 1 0.79 -21.80 2.52
C MET A 1 -0.33 -20.84 2.17
N ARG A 2 -0.05 -19.61 1.72
CA ARG A 2 -1.13 -18.67 1.37
C ARG A 2 -1.78 -19.15 0.07
N PRO A 3 -3.12 -19.14 -0.06
CA PRO A 3 -3.77 -19.53 -1.29
C PRO A 3 -3.36 -18.57 -2.40
N ILE A 4 -2.90 -19.15 -3.52
CA ILE A 4 -2.69 -18.46 -4.78
C ILE A 4 -4.09 -18.17 -5.32
N HIS A 5 -4.51 -16.91 -5.25
CA HIS A 5 -5.83 -16.47 -5.71
C HIS A 5 -6.01 -16.87 -7.18
N GLY A 6 -7.05 -17.65 -7.45
CA GLY A 6 -7.46 -18.03 -8.79
C GLY A 6 -7.78 -16.79 -9.64
N LYS A 7 -7.67 -16.97 -10.96
CA LYS A 7 -7.85 -16.00 -12.06
C LYS A 7 -9.18 -15.21 -12.10
N GLU A 8 -9.95 -15.10 -11.03
CA GLU A 8 -11.29 -14.50 -11.03
C GLU A 8 -11.35 -13.02 -10.57
N HIS A 9 -10.27 -12.44 -10.04
CA HIS A 9 -10.26 -11.04 -9.56
C HIS A 9 -9.19 -10.16 -10.21
N THR A 10 -8.89 -10.36 -11.50
CA THR A 10 -7.99 -9.45 -12.22
C THR A 10 -8.70 -8.11 -12.47
N PHE A 11 -8.18 -7.04 -11.89
CA PHE A 11 -8.63 -5.68 -12.18
C PHE A 11 -8.42 -5.36 -13.67
N SER A 12 -9.35 -4.58 -14.26
CA SER A 12 -9.17 -4.11 -15.64
C SER A 12 -7.94 -3.21 -15.74
N GLU A 13 -7.33 -3.12 -16.93
CA GLU A 13 -6.17 -2.25 -17.15
C GLU A 13 -6.45 -0.79 -16.79
N GLU A 14 -7.66 -0.32 -17.07
CA GLU A 14 -8.13 1.01 -16.65
C GLU A 14 -8.12 1.18 -15.11
N CYS A 15 -8.54 0.15 -14.37
CA CYS A 15 -8.52 0.17 -12.91
C CYS A 15 -7.08 0.19 -12.37
N VAL A 16 -6.18 -0.58 -12.98
CA VAL A 16 -4.76 -0.59 -12.60
C VAL A 16 -4.09 0.75 -12.88
N ASP A 17 -4.37 1.37 -14.03
CA ASP A 17 -3.85 2.69 -14.37
C ASP A 17 -4.39 3.77 -13.42
N ASN A 18 -5.66 3.67 -13.03
CA ASN A 18 -6.25 4.57 -12.02
C ASN A 18 -5.57 4.43 -10.65
N ILE A 19 -5.24 3.21 -10.22
CA ILE A 19 -4.47 2.97 -8.99
C ILE A 19 -3.10 3.61 -9.09
N LEU A 20 -2.37 3.39 -10.19
CA LEU A 20 -1.04 3.96 -10.40
C LEU A 20 -1.04 5.50 -10.43
N ARG A 21 -2.16 6.12 -10.82
CA ARG A 21 -2.37 7.57 -10.76
C ARG A 21 -2.74 8.07 -9.37
N ALA A 22 -3.46 7.27 -8.59
CA ALA A 22 -3.92 7.63 -7.25
C ALA A 22 -2.80 7.56 -6.19
N ILE A 23 -1.76 6.78 -6.45
CA ILE A 23 -0.65 6.60 -5.50
C ILE A 23 0.53 7.53 -5.81
N THR A 24 1.23 7.94 -4.75
CA THR A 24 2.48 8.67 -4.86
C THR A 24 3.64 7.76 -4.46
N ILE A 25 4.58 7.54 -5.37
CA ILE A 25 5.83 6.81 -5.10
C ILE A 25 6.91 7.83 -4.75
N GLY A 26 7.45 7.74 -3.53
CA GLY A 26 8.47 8.67 -3.01
C GLY A 26 9.68 8.85 -3.92
N GLU A 27 10.35 10.00 -3.82
CA GLU A 27 11.43 10.41 -4.73
C GLU A 27 12.75 9.67 -4.51
N SER A 28 12.91 8.98 -3.38
CA SER A 28 14.14 8.25 -3.01
C SER A 28 14.45 7.02 -3.88
N LEU A 29 13.57 6.66 -4.82
CA LEU A 29 13.79 5.54 -5.74
C LEU A 29 14.46 6.00 -7.03
N THR A 30 15.48 5.26 -7.45
CA THR A 30 16.07 5.43 -8.79
C THR A 30 15.03 5.13 -9.88
N PRO A 31 15.26 5.56 -11.14
CA PRO A 31 14.33 5.29 -12.24
C PRO A 31 14.05 3.80 -12.45
N SER A 32 15.06 2.94 -12.29
CA SER A 32 14.93 1.49 -12.44
C SER A 32 14.12 0.86 -11.29
N GLN A 33 14.35 1.31 -10.06
CA GLN A 33 13.58 0.88 -8.90
C GLN A 33 12.12 1.33 -9.02
N ARG A 34 11.88 2.59 -9.40
CA ARG A 34 10.54 3.13 -9.64
C ARG A 34 9.78 2.31 -10.69
N LYS A 35 10.44 1.94 -11.80
CA LYS A 35 9.86 1.08 -12.83
C LYS A 35 9.51 -0.30 -12.28
N ARG A 36 10.42 -0.92 -11.54
CA ARG A 36 10.19 -2.23 -10.90
C ARG A 36 9.01 -2.18 -9.92
N THR A 37 8.93 -1.13 -9.11
CA THR A 37 7.81 -0.91 -8.17
C THR A 37 6.48 -0.76 -8.91
N LYS A 38 6.42 0.05 -9.98
CA LYS A 38 5.20 0.20 -10.79
C LYS A 38 4.75 -1.13 -11.42
N ASN A 39 5.69 -1.92 -11.93
CA ASN A 39 5.38 -3.24 -12.49
C ASN A 39 4.83 -4.20 -11.43
N LEU A 40 5.41 -4.18 -10.23
CA LEU A 40 4.95 -5.01 -9.12
C LEU A 40 3.52 -4.62 -8.69
N ILE A 41 3.25 -3.32 -8.59
CA ILE A 41 1.90 -2.82 -8.26
C ILE A 41 0.90 -3.20 -9.36
N ARG A 42 1.32 -3.19 -10.63
CA ARG A 42 0.48 -3.62 -11.76
C ARG A 42 0.16 -5.11 -11.71
N GLU A 43 1.14 -5.95 -11.36
CA GLU A 43 0.98 -7.40 -11.24
C GLU A 43 0.05 -7.79 -10.08
N PHE A 44 0.06 -7.02 -8.98
CA PHE A 44 -0.69 -7.30 -7.76
C PHE A 44 -1.70 -6.20 -7.41
N ALA A 45 -2.28 -5.56 -8.43
CA ALA A 45 -3.12 -4.37 -8.26
C ALA A 45 -4.37 -4.62 -7.40
N ASP A 46 -4.96 -5.81 -7.53
CA ASP A 46 -6.09 -6.30 -6.76
C ASP A 46 -5.76 -6.40 -5.26
N THR A 47 -4.66 -7.08 -4.93
CA THR A 47 -4.17 -7.28 -3.57
C THR A 47 -3.73 -5.95 -2.97
N PHE A 48 -3.02 -5.13 -3.75
CA PHE A 48 -2.59 -3.81 -3.34
C PHE A 48 -3.78 -2.92 -2.96
N ALA A 49 -4.82 -2.84 -3.80
CA ALA A 49 -6.01 -2.05 -3.50
C ALA A 49 -6.78 -2.56 -2.26
N LEU A 50 -6.90 -3.89 -2.11
CA LEU A 50 -7.55 -4.49 -0.94
C LEU A 50 -6.79 -4.16 0.36
N THR A 51 -5.45 -4.23 0.35
CA THR A 51 -4.64 -3.87 1.53
C THR A 51 -4.75 -2.40 1.91
N LEU A 52 -4.99 -1.50 0.95
CA LEU A 52 -5.23 -0.08 1.24
C LEU A 52 -6.62 0.17 1.85
N SER A 53 -7.62 -0.63 1.47
CA SER A 53 -9.00 -0.49 1.96
C SER A 53 -9.16 -0.80 3.46
N GLU A 54 -8.21 -1.52 4.05
CA GLU A 54 -8.17 -1.85 5.48
C GLU A 54 -7.76 -0.66 6.36
N VAL A 55 -7.13 0.37 5.78
CA VAL A 55 -6.67 1.57 6.52
C VAL A 55 -7.61 2.73 6.24
N LYS A 56 -8.82 2.70 6.80
CA LYS A 56 -9.63 3.91 6.92
C LYS A 56 -9.10 4.71 8.11
N PRO A 57 -8.69 5.99 7.94
CA PRO A 57 -8.37 6.82 9.09
C PRO A 57 -9.63 6.96 9.95
N ASN A 58 -9.59 6.38 11.16
CA ASN A 58 -10.66 6.50 12.12
C ASN A 58 -10.65 7.93 12.66
N ARG A 59 -11.64 8.74 12.25
CA ARG A 59 -11.81 10.13 12.72
C ARG A 59 -12.07 10.25 14.22
N HIS A 60 -12.37 9.16 14.92
CA HIS A 60 -12.75 9.15 16.33
C HIS A 60 -11.73 8.49 17.24
N THR A 61 -10.49 8.24 16.79
CA THR A 61 -9.49 7.59 17.67
C THR A 61 -8.11 8.20 17.48
N GLU A 62 -7.79 9.15 18.36
CA GLU A 62 -6.41 9.54 18.62
C GLU A 62 -5.74 8.41 19.43
N HIS A 63 -4.72 7.78 18.87
CA HIS A 63 -3.90 6.84 19.63
C HIS A 63 -2.90 7.64 20.46
N ARG A 64 -3.27 7.95 21.71
CA ARG A 64 -2.37 8.60 22.67
C ARG A 64 -1.42 7.57 23.27
N ILE A 65 -0.15 7.66 22.91
CA ILE A 65 0.92 6.96 23.61
C ILE A 65 1.35 7.87 24.77
N ASN A 66 1.02 7.51 26.00
CA ASN A 66 1.56 8.16 27.19
C ASN A 66 2.99 7.67 27.40
N VAL A 67 3.97 8.35 26.80
CA VAL A 67 5.39 8.08 27.03
C VAL A 67 5.80 8.75 28.34
N PRO A 68 6.28 7.99 29.35
CA PRO A 68 6.87 8.55 30.56
C PRO A 68 8.05 9.46 30.24
N GLN A 69 8.26 10.53 31.01
CA GLN A 69 9.34 11.51 30.76
C GLN A 69 10.74 10.89 30.90
N ASP A 70 10.86 9.78 31.63
CA ASP A 70 12.08 9.00 31.86
C ASP A 70 12.22 7.80 30.91
N ALA A 71 11.30 7.64 29.94
CA ALA A 71 11.37 6.55 28.98
C ALA A 71 12.65 6.66 28.14
N ARG A 72 13.50 5.62 28.24
CA ARG A 72 14.60 5.41 27.31
C ARG A 72 14.14 4.52 26.18
N LEU A 73 14.09 5.08 24.98
CA LEU A 73 13.92 4.29 23.76
C LEU A 73 15.24 3.56 23.46
N PRO A 74 15.18 2.31 22.95
CA PRO A 74 16.37 1.52 22.61
C PRO A 74 17.21 2.14 21.47
#